data_AF-A0A522D8Z4-F1
#
_entry.id   AF-A0A522D8Z4-F1
#
_cell.length_a   1.000
_cell.length_b   1.000
_cell.length_c   1.000
_cell.angle_alpha   90.00
_cell.angle_beta   90.00
_cell.angle_gamma   90.00
#
_symmetry.space_group_name_H-M   'P 1'
#
loop_
_entity.id
_entity.type
_entity.pdbx_description
1 polymer ?
#
loop_
_entity_poly.entity_id
_entity_poly.type
_entity_poly.pdbx_seq_one_letter_code
_entity_poly.pdbx_strand_id
1 'polypeptide(L)'
;MLRERSNMADETVAVTNARRAAVLHKPKDPVLIVEDTKETQVLLQGICKSMGVDSVVAANGSLALQMLESQKFSLYIVDLMMPVMDGRAFIENLKGIEPEAVVLVETALDAPGTIIDIMKMGVFDYIIKPIDPEIFQQTLHKAAEYKYLRDLERQQSLNTGKKLQSQIEWLNYKESRRISAKDYAETKSVYNLKTSLSQGAGFGTLVTIIDVIKGTMEHSGDRYLVNKDLVDVLLENNEYCRLQLDGLQAVTQIMESSIPLERTTSAVLMEALPGMMKAVLPYMEKKGIKLTFPVMKAHYNLSINFEKMGLMVEELTINAYKYAQRNSAINIFAHVSEGYFWLSFKNDVPQQPYGGIPREYEKLVMEPFFRLLPPDESAARIEKFGFGLGLAVVDNVVRKHNGVFLIHDAQDHTGKDVKLCVLAEILLPVIIA
;
A
#
# COMPACT_ATOMS: atom_id res chain seq x y z
N MET A 1 -8.81 42.59 39.55
CA MET A 1 -8.90 41.29 38.85
C MET A 1 -8.84 41.33 37.32
N LEU A 2 -8.90 42.50 36.64
CA LEU A 2 -8.72 42.58 35.17
C LEU A 2 -7.38 43.20 34.72
N ARG A 3 -6.60 43.80 35.62
CA ARG A 3 -5.23 44.31 35.33
C ARG A 3 -4.10 43.33 35.63
N GLU A 4 -4.34 42.30 36.43
CA GLU A 4 -3.32 41.27 36.74
C GLU A 4 -3.24 40.16 35.69
N ARG A 5 -4.29 40.00 34.86
CA ARG A 5 -4.30 38.99 33.78
C ARG A 5 -3.64 39.46 32.48
N SER A 6 -3.47 40.76 32.24
CA SER A 6 -2.71 41.24 31.07
C SER A 6 -1.20 41.18 31.29
N ASN A 7 -0.73 41.44 32.53
CA ASN A 7 0.70 41.34 32.85
C ASN A 7 1.22 39.89 32.83
N MET A 8 0.40 38.89 33.20
CA MET A 8 0.81 37.48 33.06
C MET A 8 0.86 37.03 31.59
N ALA A 9 0.04 37.59 30.71
CA ALA A 9 0.08 37.25 29.29
C ALA A 9 1.32 37.86 28.60
N ASP A 10 1.68 39.09 28.94
CA ASP A 10 2.92 39.72 28.44
C ASP A 10 4.18 39.08 29.03
N GLU A 11 4.19 38.67 30.31
CA GLU A 11 5.30 37.90 30.89
C GLU A 11 5.39 36.49 30.30
N THR A 12 4.27 35.82 29.98
CA THR A 12 4.31 34.47 29.39
C THR A 12 4.74 34.52 27.92
N VAL A 13 4.37 35.55 27.16
CA VAL A 13 4.84 35.77 25.78
C VAL A 13 6.31 36.21 25.77
N ALA A 14 6.74 37.04 26.73
CA ALA A 14 8.15 37.42 26.90
C ALA A 14 9.03 36.22 27.33
N VAL A 15 8.54 35.34 28.21
CA VAL A 15 9.26 34.12 28.66
C VAL A 15 9.28 33.04 27.56
N THR A 16 8.27 32.99 26.69
CA THR A 16 8.25 32.07 25.53
C THR A 16 9.18 32.55 24.42
N ASN A 17 9.30 33.86 24.19
CA ASN A 17 10.28 34.42 23.26
C ASN A 17 11.72 34.41 23.81
N ALA A 18 11.92 34.49 25.14
CA ALA A 18 13.23 34.39 25.76
C ALA A 18 13.81 32.95 25.80
N ARG A 19 12.97 31.91 25.74
CA ARG A 19 13.42 30.51 25.60
C ARG A 19 13.83 30.12 24.18
N ARG A 20 13.59 30.98 23.21
CA ARG A 20 14.17 30.93 21.85
C ARG A 20 15.58 31.56 21.79
N ALA A 21 16.26 31.69 22.94
CA ALA A 21 17.69 31.98 22.99
C ALA A 21 18.48 30.82 22.34
N ALA A 22 18.69 30.97 21.03
CA ALA A 22 19.79 30.48 20.21
C ALA A 22 20.37 29.10 20.62
N VAL A 23 19.62 28.02 20.39
CA VAL A 23 20.31 26.78 20.03
C VAL A 23 20.93 27.05 18.66
N LEU A 24 22.24 27.19 18.61
CA LEU A 24 22.95 27.26 17.34
C LEU A 24 22.81 25.89 16.67
N HIS A 25 22.04 25.82 15.59
CA HIS A 25 21.99 24.64 14.73
C HIS A 25 23.32 24.55 14.01
N LYS A 26 24.26 23.78 14.59
CA LYS A 26 25.60 23.62 14.01
C LYS A 26 25.45 23.07 12.58
N PRO A 27 25.99 23.77 11.57
CA PRO A 27 25.99 23.28 10.21
C PRO A 27 26.69 21.91 10.13
N LYS A 28 26.16 21.01 9.29
CA LYS A 28 26.69 19.64 9.17
C LYS A 28 28.06 19.61 8.50
N ASP A 29 28.26 20.50 7.54
CA ASP A 29 29.50 20.70 6.79
C ASP A 29 30.12 22.07 7.15
N PRO A 30 31.43 22.28 6.98
CA PRO A 30 32.06 23.53 7.39
C PRO A 30 31.59 24.75 6.58
N VAL A 31 31.89 25.93 7.11
CA VAL A 31 31.68 27.22 6.43
C VAL A 31 32.91 27.56 5.60
N LEU A 32 32.71 27.92 4.33
CA LEU A 32 33.80 28.40 3.48
C LEU A 32 33.89 29.93 3.58
N ILE A 33 35.05 30.44 3.97
CA ILE A 33 35.36 31.87 4.03
C ILE A 33 36.26 32.19 2.83
N VAL A 34 35.84 33.12 1.98
CA VAL A 34 36.56 33.55 0.78
C VAL A 34 36.94 35.01 0.97
N GLU A 35 38.19 35.25 1.36
CA GLU A 35 38.70 36.55 1.81
C GLU A 35 40.21 36.59 1.52
N ASP A 36 40.75 37.71 1.03
CA ASP A 36 42.15 37.81 0.62
C ASP A 36 43.08 38.32 1.73
N THR A 37 42.53 39.05 2.69
CA THR A 37 43.27 39.72 3.77
C THR A 37 43.41 38.82 4.99
N LYS A 38 44.65 38.51 5.39
CA LYS A 38 44.95 37.55 6.48
C LYS A 38 44.33 37.98 7.83
N GLU A 39 44.33 39.27 8.10
CA GLU A 39 43.75 39.84 9.33
C GLU A 39 42.26 39.52 9.42
N THR A 40 41.52 39.72 8.32
CA THR A 40 40.09 39.42 8.23
C THR A 40 39.83 37.91 8.30
N GLN A 41 40.62 37.10 7.60
CA GLN A 41 40.52 35.63 7.68
C GLN A 41 40.61 35.13 9.13
N VAL A 42 41.60 35.62 9.89
CA VAL A 42 41.81 35.22 11.30
C VAL A 42 40.64 35.67 12.18
N LEU A 43 40.11 36.89 11.97
CA LEU A 43 38.95 37.39 12.68
C LEU A 43 37.72 36.49 12.45
N LEU A 44 37.38 36.24 11.19
CA LEU A 44 36.21 35.45 10.79
C LEU A 44 36.31 34.01 11.29
N GLN A 45 37.46 33.36 11.12
CA GLN A 45 37.71 32.04 11.67
C GLN A 45 37.58 32.02 13.20
N GLY A 46 38.07 33.06 13.87
CA GLY A 46 37.94 33.23 15.32
C GLY A 46 36.48 33.28 15.77
N ILE A 47 35.64 34.05 15.05
CA ILE A 47 34.21 34.17 15.33
C ILE A 47 33.48 32.86 15.05
N CYS A 48 33.73 32.20 13.91
CA CYS A 48 33.17 30.88 13.62
C CYS A 48 33.54 29.85 14.70
N LYS A 49 34.80 29.86 15.16
CA LYS A 49 35.30 28.98 16.21
C LYS A 49 34.65 29.25 17.57
N SER A 50 34.41 30.51 17.95
CA SER A 50 33.68 30.83 19.19
C SER A 50 32.23 30.36 19.16
N MET A 51 31.65 30.24 17.96
CA MET A 51 30.33 29.64 17.75
C MET A 51 30.39 28.10 17.64
N GLY A 52 31.57 27.47 17.69
CA GLY A 52 31.71 26.02 17.52
C GLY A 52 31.44 25.52 16.09
N VAL A 53 31.49 26.43 15.10
CA VAL A 53 31.32 26.15 13.68
C VAL A 53 32.69 25.95 13.03
N ASP A 54 32.85 24.84 12.34
CA ASP A 54 34.08 24.54 11.60
C ASP A 54 34.14 25.42 10.34
N SER A 55 35.30 26.01 10.06
CA SER A 55 35.49 26.92 8.92
C SER A 55 36.77 26.60 8.14
N VAL A 56 36.72 26.83 6.83
CA VAL A 56 37.83 26.66 5.89
C VAL A 56 38.00 27.99 5.14
N VAL A 57 39.24 28.37 4.83
CA VAL A 57 39.54 29.66 4.18
C VAL A 57 40.11 29.44 2.78
N ALA A 58 39.63 30.23 1.83
CA ALA A 58 40.20 30.40 0.50
C ALA A 58 40.62 31.86 0.29
N ALA A 59 41.83 32.07 -0.24
CA ALA A 59 42.40 33.42 -0.40
C ALA A 59 41.90 34.19 -1.64
N ASN A 60 41.05 33.59 -2.47
CA ASN A 60 40.40 34.20 -3.63
C ASN A 60 39.30 33.26 -4.17
N GLY A 61 38.45 33.78 -5.07
CA GLY A 61 37.35 33.01 -5.67
C GLY A 61 37.79 31.77 -6.45
N SER A 62 38.96 31.77 -7.09
CA SER A 62 39.44 30.62 -7.88
C SER A 62 39.82 29.44 -7.00
N LEU A 63 40.52 29.70 -5.88
CA LEU A 63 40.84 28.67 -4.89
C LEU A 63 39.56 28.15 -4.21
N ALA A 64 38.59 29.02 -3.97
CA ALA A 64 37.30 28.62 -3.41
C ALA A 64 36.58 27.63 -4.33
N LEU A 65 36.53 27.89 -5.64
CA LEU A 65 35.95 26.96 -6.62
C LEU A 65 36.68 25.61 -6.65
N GLN A 66 38.02 25.61 -6.58
CA GLN A 66 38.79 24.36 -6.50
C GLN A 66 38.44 23.55 -5.24
N MET A 67 38.23 24.23 -4.10
CA MET A 67 37.84 23.56 -2.87
C MET A 67 36.45 22.91 -2.97
N LEU A 68 35.50 23.52 -3.68
CA LEU A 68 34.16 22.96 -3.93
C LEU A 68 34.19 21.60 -4.64
N GLU A 69 35.21 21.33 -5.45
CA GLU A 69 35.36 20.03 -6.13
C GLU A 69 35.71 18.90 -5.15
N SER A 70 36.42 19.23 -4.07
CA SER A 70 36.97 18.27 -3.11
C SER A 70 36.16 18.13 -1.82
N GLN A 71 35.40 19.17 -1.45
CA GLN A 71 34.70 19.25 -0.17
C GLN A 71 33.39 20.03 -0.31
N LYS A 72 32.38 19.63 0.48
CA LYS A 72 31.10 20.34 0.58
C LYS A 72 31.13 21.33 1.75
N PHE A 73 30.39 22.42 1.59
CA PHE A 73 30.25 23.46 2.58
C PHE A 73 28.78 23.77 2.84
N SER A 74 28.45 24.13 4.08
CA SER A 74 27.06 24.44 4.44
C SER A 74 26.69 25.90 4.16
N LEU A 75 27.65 26.82 4.32
CA LEU A 75 27.50 28.26 4.14
C LEU A 75 28.76 28.84 3.50
N TYR A 76 28.61 29.96 2.80
CA TYR A 76 29.69 30.66 2.14
C TYR A 76 29.75 32.09 2.65
N ILE A 77 30.93 32.57 3.04
CA ILE A 77 31.20 33.94 3.45
C ILE A 77 32.18 34.51 2.43
N VAL A 78 31.81 35.58 1.73
CA VAL A 78 32.52 36.00 0.52
C VAL A 78 32.77 37.50 0.54
N ASP A 79 34.03 37.92 0.47
CA ASP A 79 34.38 39.30 0.13
C ASP A 79 34.15 39.55 -1.36
N LEU A 80 33.50 40.67 -1.70
CA LEU A 80 33.33 41.08 -3.09
C LEU A 80 34.61 41.56 -3.75
N MET A 81 35.55 42.12 -2.98
CA MET A 81 36.73 42.80 -3.50
C MET A 81 37.99 41.98 -3.22
N MET A 82 38.37 41.10 -4.16
CA MET A 82 39.57 40.25 -4.03
C MET A 82 40.38 40.21 -5.34
N PRO A 83 41.71 39.98 -5.28
CA PRO A 83 42.54 39.76 -6.46
C PRO A 83 42.25 38.41 -7.13
N VAL A 84 42.67 38.28 -8.39
CA VAL A 84 42.55 37.07 -9.24
C VAL A 84 41.11 36.79 -9.70
N MET A 85 40.20 36.45 -8.79
CA MET A 85 38.78 36.28 -9.06
C MET A 85 38.00 36.97 -7.96
N ASP A 86 37.17 37.93 -8.35
CA ASP A 86 36.36 38.71 -7.42
C ASP A 86 35.20 37.88 -6.83
N GLY A 87 34.64 38.36 -5.72
CA GLY A 87 33.56 37.65 -5.05
C GLY A 87 32.29 37.56 -5.89
N ARG A 88 32.05 38.53 -6.80
CA ARG A 88 30.88 38.51 -7.68
C ARG A 88 30.95 37.35 -8.67
N ALA A 89 32.07 37.22 -9.40
CA ALA A 89 32.28 36.12 -10.32
C ALA A 89 32.24 34.77 -9.58
N PHE A 90 32.79 34.69 -8.36
CA PHE A 90 32.68 33.49 -7.53
C PHE A 90 31.22 33.12 -7.24
N ILE A 91 30.40 34.07 -6.79
CA ILE A 91 28.98 33.83 -6.45
C ILE A 91 28.19 33.36 -7.67
N GLU A 92 28.41 33.96 -8.84
CA GLU A 92 27.75 33.54 -10.08
C GLU A 92 28.09 32.09 -10.45
N ASN A 93 29.37 31.72 -10.38
CA ASN A 93 29.80 30.34 -10.63
C ASN A 93 29.26 29.36 -9.57
N LEU A 94 29.31 29.75 -8.29
CA LEU A 94 28.77 28.96 -7.18
C LEU A 94 27.28 28.71 -7.37
N LYS A 95 26.49 29.71 -7.77
CA LYS A 95 25.05 29.56 -8.01
C LYS A 95 24.74 28.69 -9.24
N GLY A 96 25.66 28.61 -10.21
CA GLY A 96 25.57 27.65 -11.31
C GLY A 96 25.75 26.20 -10.86
N ILE A 97 26.62 25.97 -9.86
CA ILE A 97 26.93 24.63 -9.31
C ILE A 97 25.92 24.22 -8.23
N GLU A 98 25.65 25.13 -7.28
CA GLU A 98 24.74 24.99 -6.16
C GLU A 98 23.79 26.22 -6.13
N PRO A 99 22.67 26.18 -6.88
CA PRO A 99 21.71 27.30 -6.94
C PRO A 99 21.17 27.72 -5.56
N GLU A 100 21.11 26.76 -4.65
CA GLU A 100 20.58 26.92 -3.29
C GLU A 100 21.64 27.28 -2.25
N ALA A 101 22.89 27.55 -2.67
CA ALA A 101 23.97 27.94 -1.78
C ALA A 101 23.58 29.16 -0.92
N VAL A 102 23.79 29.07 0.39
CA VAL A 102 23.52 30.16 1.32
C VAL A 102 24.79 30.99 1.44
N VAL A 103 24.78 32.19 0.87
CA VAL A 103 25.94 33.08 0.76
C VAL A 103 25.75 34.32 1.61
N LEU A 104 26.70 34.61 2.48
CA LEU A 104 26.86 35.87 3.19
C LEU A 104 27.95 36.68 2.51
N VAL A 105 27.65 37.93 2.19
CA VAL A 105 28.60 38.81 1.50
C VAL A 105 29.21 39.79 2.47
N GLU A 106 30.52 39.97 2.39
CA GLU A 106 31.24 41.03 3.08
C GLU A 106 31.62 42.12 2.07
N THR A 107 31.37 43.39 2.42
CA THR A 107 31.61 44.50 1.49
C THR A 107 32.00 45.77 2.23
N ALA A 108 32.89 46.57 1.61
CA ALA A 108 33.18 47.94 2.04
C ALA A 108 32.21 48.98 1.43
N LEU A 109 31.28 48.54 0.57
CA LEU A 109 30.35 49.41 -0.16
C LEU A 109 29.03 49.56 0.62
N ASP A 110 28.73 50.77 1.08
CA ASP A 110 27.51 51.14 1.81
C ASP A 110 26.54 51.99 0.97
N ALA A 111 26.55 51.80 -0.36
CA ALA A 111 25.66 52.51 -1.26
C ALA A 111 24.38 51.69 -1.53
N PRO A 112 23.16 52.27 -1.37
CA PRO A 112 21.89 51.54 -1.55
C PRO A 112 21.75 50.81 -2.90
N GLY A 113 22.26 51.41 -3.99
CA GLY A 113 22.22 50.79 -5.32
C GLY A 113 23.07 49.52 -5.42
N THR A 114 24.24 49.52 -4.80
CA THR A 114 25.15 48.36 -4.78
C THR A 114 24.59 47.22 -3.93
N ILE A 115 23.93 47.53 -2.81
CA ILE A 115 23.27 46.54 -1.96
C ILE A 115 22.15 45.83 -2.72
N ILE A 116 21.34 46.57 -3.49
CA ILE A 116 20.28 45.98 -4.33
C ILE A 116 20.88 45.02 -5.36
N ASP A 117 21.99 45.37 -5.98
CA ASP A 117 22.65 44.51 -6.97
C ASP A 117 23.21 43.24 -6.35
N ILE A 118 23.76 43.31 -5.13
CA ILE A 118 24.22 42.14 -4.37
C ILE A 118 23.04 41.21 -4.06
N MET A 119 21.92 41.75 -3.56
CA MET A 119 20.74 40.94 -3.24
C MET A 119 20.14 40.24 -4.46
N LYS A 120 20.20 40.87 -5.65
CA LYS A 120 19.74 40.25 -6.91
C LYS A 120 20.53 39.01 -7.32
N MET A 121 21.75 38.82 -6.80
CA MET A 121 22.55 37.62 -7.03
C MET A 121 22.08 36.41 -6.21
N GLY A 122 21.02 36.56 -5.42
CA GLY A 122 20.44 35.47 -4.63
C GLY A 122 21.28 35.10 -3.40
N VAL A 123 22.00 36.06 -2.84
CA VAL A 123 22.70 35.91 -1.55
C VAL A 123 21.71 35.98 -0.40
N PHE A 124 22.08 35.41 0.75
CA PHE A 124 21.23 35.36 1.92
C PHE A 124 21.19 36.70 2.65
N ASP A 125 22.37 37.29 2.90
CA ASP A 125 22.51 38.58 3.57
C ASP A 125 23.89 39.19 3.28
N TYR A 126 24.12 40.42 3.74
CA TYR A 126 25.40 41.12 3.61
C TYR A 126 25.86 41.75 4.94
N ILE A 127 27.17 41.99 5.05
CA ILE A 127 27.84 42.58 6.21
C ILE A 127 28.76 43.69 5.71
N ILE A 128 28.60 44.88 6.27
CA ILE A 128 29.40 46.06 5.92
C ILE A 128 30.68 46.07 6.78
N LYS A 129 31.84 46.26 6.14
CA LYS A 129 33.12 46.43 6.83
C LYS A 129 33.22 47.85 7.44
N PRO A 130 33.78 48.03 8.66
CA PRO A 130 34.47 47.04 9.49
C PRO A 130 33.51 46.05 10.16
N ILE A 131 33.89 44.78 10.21
CA ILE A 131 33.07 43.68 10.73
C ILE A 131 32.88 43.85 12.24
N ASP A 132 31.63 44.10 12.65
CA ASP A 132 31.22 44.01 14.05
C ASP A 132 30.99 42.52 14.41
N PRO A 133 31.74 41.97 15.38
CA PRO A 133 31.60 40.58 15.78
C PRO A 133 30.19 40.18 16.23
N GLU A 134 29.44 41.07 16.89
CA GLU A 134 28.07 40.76 17.36
C GLU A 134 27.10 40.67 16.19
N ILE A 135 27.18 41.63 15.27
CA ILE A 135 26.34 41.65 14.05
C ILE A 135 26.65 40.42 13.20
N PHE A 136 27.93 40.10 13.00
CA PHE A 136 28.36 38.93 12.24
C PHE A 136 27.85 37.62 12.86
N GLN A 137 27.97 37.47 14.18
CA GLN A 137 27.47 36.26 14.87
C GLN A 137 25.95 36.09 14.68
N GLN A 138 25.17 37.17 14.79
CA GLN A 138 23.72 37.13 14.59
C GLN A 138 23.35 36.76 13.16
N THR A 139 24.03 37.34 12.18
CA THR A 139 23.78 37.06 10.76
C THR A 139 24.18 35.63 10.40
N LEU A 140 25.32 35.14 10.91
CA LEU A 140 25.76 33.76 10.71
C LEU A 140 24.80 32.74 11.37
N HIS A 141 24.28 33.06 12.57
CA HIS A 141 23.28 32.21 13.23
C HIS A 141 22.00 32.08 12.40
N LYS A 142 21.47 33.20 11.89
CA LYS A 142 20.28 33.21 11.00
C LYS A 142 20.52 32.42 9.72
N ALA A 143 21.70 32.56 9.11
CA ALA A 143 22.05 31.81 7.90
C ALA A 143 22.11 30.30 8.15
N ALA A 144 22.70 29.89 9.29
CA ALA A 144 22.76 28.49 9.69
C ALA A 144 21.37 27.89 9.96
N GLU A 145 20.50 28.64 10.64
CA GLU A 145 19.10 28.22 10.87
C GLU A 145 18.33 28.08 9.57
N TYR A 146 18.48 29.03 8.64
CA TYR A 146 17.84 28.95 7.32
C TYR A 146 18.28 27.73 6.52
N LYS A 147 19.59 27.44 6.50
CA LYS A 147 20.12 26.24 5.85
C LYS A 147 19.54 24.96 6.45
N TYR A 148 19.48 24.88 7.78
CA TYR A 148 18.91 23.74 8.49
C TYR A 148 17.44 23.49 8.13
N LEU A 149 16.61 24.54 8.10
CA LEU A 149 15.19 24.43 7.76
C LEU A 149 14.99 23.97 6.31
N ARG A 150 15.79 24.49 5.37
CA ARG A 150 15.75 24.04 3.97
C ARG A 150 16.15 22.59 3.79
N ASP A 151 17.20 22.15 4.48
CA ASP A 151 17.63 20.75 4.43
C ASP A 151 16.56 19.81 4.99
N LEU A 152 15.83 20.22 6.03
CA LEU A 152 14.70 19.48 6.59
C LEU A 152 13.53 19.36 5.61
N GLU A 153 13.14 20.47 4.96
CA GLU A 153 12.08 20.49 3.94
C GLU A 153 12.43 19.57 2.76
N ARG A 154 13.68 19.63 2.30
CA ARG A 154 14.18 18.75 1.24
C ARG A 154 14.08 17.27 1.61
N GLN A 155 14.42 16.91 2.85
CA GLN A 155 14.27 15.53 3.32
C GLN A 155 12.82 15.09 3.38
N GLN A 156 11.89 15.96 3.78
CA GLN A 156 10.47 15.65 3.77
C GLN A 156 9.94 15.45 2.35
N SER A 157 10.28 16.34 1.40
CA SER A 157 9.86 16.19 -0.01
C SER A 157 10.41 14.93 -0.67
N LEU A 158 11.65 14.54 -0.35
CA LEU A 158 12.23 13.27 -0.81
C LEU A 158 11.47 12.05 -0.26
N ASN A 159 11.08 12.06 1.01
CA ASN A 159 10.30 10.99 1.62
C ASN A 159 8.89 10.91 1.04
N THR A 160 8.25 12.05 0.78
CA THR A 160 6.95 12.12 0.10
C THR A 160 7.05 11.61 -1.34
N GLY A 161 8.10 11.98 -2.07
CA GLY A 161 8.37 11.48 -3.43
C GLY A 161 8.56 9.96 -3.47
N LYS A 162 9.30 9.39 -2.52
CA LYS A 162 9.45 7.92 -2.40
C LYS A 162 8.14 7.21 -2.11
N LYS A 163 7.28 7.78 -1.26
CA LYS A 163 5.93 7.25 -1.00
C LYS A 163 5.07 7.28 -2.26
N LEU A 164 5.06 8.41 -2.97
CA LEU A 164 4.30 8.55 -4.22
C LEU A 164 4.82 7.60 -5.31
N GLN A 165 6.14 7.44 -5.42
CA GLN A 165 6.75 6.48 -6.34
C GLN A 165 6.34 5.05 -6.00
N SER A 166 6.36 4.67 -4.71
CA SER A 166 5.89 3.35 -4.27
C SER A 166 4.41 3.12 -4.59
N GLN A 167 3.56 4.16 -4.46
CA GLN A 167 2.16 4.11 -4.84
C GLN A 167 1.97 3.98 -6.36
N ILE A 168 2.75 4.70 -7.17
CA ILE A 168 2.73 4.61 -8.64
C ILE A 168 3.23 3.24 -9.10
N GLU A 169 4.29 2.70 -8.49
CA GLU A 169 4.77 1.35 -8.77
C GLU A 169 3.70 0.29 -8.43
N TRP A 170 2.98 0.46 -7.32
CA TRP A 170 1.85 -0.41 -6.96
C TRP A 170 0.66 -0.27 -7.92
N LEU A 171 0.33 0.95 -8.36
CA LEU A 171 -0.72 1.19 -9.36
C LEU A 171 -0.33 0.63 -10.73
N ASN A 172 0.92 0.80 -11.15
CA ASN A 172 1.45 0.24 -12.40
C ASN A 172 1.53 -1.30 -12.32
N TYR A 173 1.84 -1.86 -11.16
CA TYR A 173 1.72 -3.30 -10.91
C TYR A 173 0.27 -3.78 -11.03
N LYS A 174 -0.71 -3.01 -10.53
CA LYS A 174 -2.13 -3.30 -10.73
C LYS A 174 -2.56 -3.20 -12.20
N GLU A 175 -2.10 -2.18 -12.92
CA GLU A 175 -2.53 -1.91 -14.31
C GLU A 175 -1.83 -2.84 -15.33
N SER A 176 -0.55 -3.18 -15.14
CA SER A 176 0.17 -4.17 -15.98
C SER A 176 -0.43 -5.58 -15.87
N ARG A 177 -1.00 -5.93 -14.72
CA ARG A 177 -1.83 -7.14 -14.55
C ARG A 177 -3.15 -7.08 -15.32
N ARG A 178 -3.67 -5.88 -15.62
CA ARG A 178 -4.95 -5.67 -16.30
C ARG A 178 -4.85 -5.81 -17.82
N ILE A 179 -3.74 -5.36 -18.41
CA ILE A 179 -3.54 -5.31 -19.87
C ILE A 179 -3.08 -6.67 -20.43
N SER A 180 -2.23 -7.42 -19.70
CA SER A 180 -1.72 -8.72 -20.18
C SER A 180 -2.73 -9.87 -20.09
N ALA A 181 -3.85 -9.68 -19.40
CA ALA A 181 -4.83 -10.73 -19.12
C ALA A 181 -5.96 -10.83 -20.15
N LYS A 182 -6.26 -9.80 -20.94
CA LYS A 182 -7.52 -9.74 -21.70
C LYS A 182 -7.61 -10.77 -22.84
N ASP A 183 -6.59 -10.88 -23.68
CA ASP A 183 -6.63 -11.79 -24.85
C ASP A 183 -6.26 -13.26 -24.50
N TYR A 184 -5.46 -13.47 -23.45
CA TYR A 184 -5.07 -14.82 -23.00
C TYR A 184 -6.12 -15.46 -22.06
N ALA A 185 -6.86 -14.67 -21.28
CA ALA A 185 -7.91 -15.17 -20.39
C ALA A 185 -9.19 -15.58 -21.13
N GLU A 186 -9.56 -14.93 -22.24
CA GLU A 186 -10.80 -15.27 -22.97
C GLU A 186 -10.75 -16.67 -23.58
N THR A 187 -9.67 -17.02 -24.28
CA THR A 187 -9.51 -18.36 -24.90
C THR A 187 -9.43 -19.47 -23.84
N LYS A 188 -8.74 -19.22 -22.73
CA LYS A 188 -8.59 -20.18 -21.63
C LYS A 188 -9.89 -20.33 -20.82
N SER A 189 -10.66 -19.25 -20.65
CA SER A 189 -11.99 -19.29 -20.01
C SER A 189 -12.97 -20.13 -20.81
N VAL A 190 -12.98 -20.00 -22.15
CA VAL A 190 -13.82 -20.85 -23.02
C VAL A 190 -13.41 -22.32 -22.92
N TYR A 191 -12.09 -22.61 -22.90
CA TYR A 191 -11.60 -23.99 -22.73
C TYR A 191 -11.98 -24.57 -21.36
N ASN A 192 -11.82 -23.80 -20.28
CA ASN A 192 -12.16 -24.20 -18.92
C ASN A 192 -13.68 -24.41 -18.74
N LEU A 193 -14.49 -23.53 -19.34
CA LEU A 193 -15.94 -23.66 -19.40
C LEU A 193 -16.35 -24.93 -20.15
N LYS A 194 -15.79 -25.17 -21.34
CA LYS A 194 -16.04 -26.41 -22.10
C LYS A 194 -15.68 -27.64 -21.28
N THR A 195 -14.53 -27.63 -20.61
CA THR A 195 -14.06 -28.73 -19.77
C THR A 195 -15.04 -28.98 -18.63
N SER A 196 -15.48 -27.92 -17.93
CA SER A 196 -16.39 -28.05 -16.79
C SER A 196 -17.83 -28.43 -17.19
N LEU A 197 -18.29 -28.08 -18.39
CA LEU A 197 -19.58 -28.54 -18.93
C LEU A 197 -19.52 -30.01 -19.41
N SER A 198 -18.35 -30.43 -19.91
CA SER A 198 -18.16 -31.77 -20.47
C SER A 198 -17.74 -32.83 -19.43
N GLN A 199 -17.23 -32.43 -18.26
CA GLN A 199 -16.76 -33.32 -17.19
C GLN A 199 -17.64 -33.22 -15.93
N GLY A 200 -17.95 -34.37 -15.29
CA GLY A 200 -18.73 -34.46 -14.05
C GLY A 200 -20.25 -34.60 -14.27
N ALA A 201 -21.06 -34.36 -13.22
CA ALA A 201 -22.53 -34.45 -13.23
C ALA A 201 -23.26 -33.38 -14.09
N GLY A 202 -22.57 -32.76 -15.05
CA GLY A 202 -23.09 -31.70 -15.92
C GLY A 202 -23.75 -32.21 -17.20
N PHE A 203 -23.60 -31.44 -18.27
CA PHE A 203 -24.23 -31.71 -19.58
C PHE A 203 -23.69 -32.96 -20.26
N GLY A 204 -22.40 -33.28 -20.11
CA GLY A 204 -21.81 -34.51 -20.67
C GLY A 204 -22.49 -35.78 -20.14
N THR A 205 -22.75 -35.83 -18.83
CA THR A 205 -23.49 -36.93 -18.19
C THR A 205 -24.95 -36.96 -18.65
N LEU A 206 -25.59 -35.80 -18.81
CA LEU A 206 -26.95 -35.70 -19.34
C LEU A 206 -27.05 -36.30 -20.75
N VAL A 207 -26.14 -35.94 -21.65
CA VAL A 207 -26.07 -36.48 -23.02
C VAL A 207 -25.85 -38.00 -22.97
N THR A 208 -24.93 -38.46 -22.11
CA THR A 208 -24.65 -39.90 -21.96
C THR A 208 -25.88 -40.67 -21.46
N ILE A 209 -26.59 -40.16 -20.46
CA ILE A 209 -27.81 -40.79 -19.93
C ILE A 209 -28.89 -40.84 -21.02
N ILE A 210 -29.08 -39.76 -21.78
CA ILE A 210 -30.04 -39.72 -22.89
C ILE A 210 -29.66 -40.74 -23.96
N ASP A 211 -28.39 -40.85 -24.33
CA ASP A 211 -27.91 -41.82 -25.32
C ASP A 211 -28.13 -43.26 -24.84
N VAL A 212 -27.89 -43.54 -23.55
CA VAL A 212 -28.19 -44.84 -22.94
C VAL A 212 -29.68 -45.13 -22.98
N ILE A 213 -30.53 -44.18 -22.56
CA ILE A 213 -32.00 -44.34 -22.62
C ILE A 213 -32.45 -44.62 -24.05
N LYS A 214 -31.92 -43.88 -25.04
CA LYS A 214 -32.24 -44.05 -26.46
C LYS A 214 -31.82 -45.43 -26.99
N GLY A 215 -30.71 -45.98 -26.48
CA GLY A 215 -30.23 -47.31 -26.84
C GLY A 215 -30.98 -48.47 -26.16
N THR A 216 -31.52 -48.25 -24.95
CA THR A 216 -32.18 -49.29 -24.15
C THR A 216 -33.70 -49.23 -24.15
N MET A 217 -34.31 -48.15 -24.68
CA MET A 217 -35.76 -47.98 -24.69
C MET A 217 -36.45 -48.99 -25.60
N GLU A 218 -37.52 -49.61 -25.12
CA GLU A 218 -38.35 -50.51 -25.91
C GLU A 218 -39.60 -49.80 -26.42
N HIS A 219 -39.96 -50.03 -27.67
CA HIS A 219 -41.12 -49.42 -28.30
C HIS A 219 -42.36 -50.31 -28.10
N SER A 220 -43.38 -49.79 -27.40
CA SER A 220 -44.64 -50.49 -27.15
C SER A 220 -45.81 -49.65 -27.65
N GLY A 221 -46.14 -49.79 -28.94
CA GLY A 221 -47.20 -49.02 -29.59
C GLY A 221 -46.89 -47.52 -29.61
N ASP A 222 -47.67 -46.73 -28.86
CA ASP A 222 -47.52 -45.26 -28.75
C ASP A 222 -46.70 -44.84 -27.51
N ARG A 223 -46.04 -45.78 -26.84
CA ARG A 223 -45.29 -45.54 -25.60
C ARG A 223 -43.89 -46.12 -25.67
N TYR A 224 -42.96 -45.46 -24.99
CA TYR A 224 -41.61 -45.97 -24.74
C TYR A 224 -41.54 -46.54 -23.32
N LEU A 225 -40.98 -47.75 -23.19
CA LEU A 225 -40.62 -48.33 -21.90
C LEU A 225 -39.16 -47.99 -21.60
N VAL A 226 -38.92 -47.28 -20.50
CA VAL A 226 -37.59 -46.87 -20.04
C VAL A 226 -37.38 -47.35 -18.61
N ASN A 227 -36.16 -47.78 -18.29
CA ASN A 227 -35.82 -48.18 -16.93
C ASN A 227 -35.98 -46.98 -15.97
N LYS A 228 -36.74 -47.19 -14.88
CA LYS A 228 -36.99 -46.18 -13.86
C LYS A 228 -35.71 -45.58 -13.28
N ASP A 229 -34.69 -46.41 -13.02
CA ASP A 229 -33.43 -45.95 -12.43
C ASP A 229 -32.72 -44.95 -13.35
N LEU A 230 -32.78 -45.16 -14.68
CA LEU A 230 -32.21 -44.21 -15.65
C LEU A 230 -32.98 -42.89 -15.67
N VAL A 231 -34.31 -42.94 -15.50
CA VAL A 231 -35.15 -41.75 -15.43
C VAL A 231 -34.87 -40.97 -14.14
N ASP A 232 -34.73 -41.66 -13.00
CA ASP A 232 -34.45 -41.02 -11.71
C ASP A 232 -33.07 -40.33 -11.74
N VAL A 233 -32.04 -40.98 -12.29
CA VAL A 233 -30.71 -40.38 -12.48
C VAL A 233 -30.74 -39.21 -13.47
N LEU A 234 -31.52 -39.30 -14.55
CA LEU A 234 -31.70 -38.19 -15.50
C LEU A 234 -32.31 -36.96 -14.81
N LEU A 235 -33.34 -37.16 -13.98
CA LEU A 235 -33.99 -36.08 -13.25
C LEU A 235 -33.06 -35.44 -12.23
N GLU A 236 -32.29 -36.24 -11.47
CA GLU A 236 -31.29 -35.71 -10.53
C GLU A 236 -30.20 -34.90 -11.25
N ASN A 237 -29.70 -35.39 -12.40
CA ASN A 237 -28.71 -34.69 -13.20
C ASN A 237 -29.27 -33.39 -13.82
N ASN A 238 -30.56 -33.38 -14.20
CA ASN A 238 -31.22 -32.19 -14.72
C ASN A 238 -31.35 -31.10 -13.66
N GLU A 239 -31.73 -31.45 -12.42
CA GLU A 239 -31.75 -30.51 -11.30
C GLU A 239 -30.35 -29.93 -11.02
N TYR A 240 -29.30 -30.76 -11.08
CA TYR A 240 -27.92 -30.29 -10.98
C TYR A 240 -27.58 -29.28 -12.07
N CYS A 241 -27.89 -29.58 -13.34
CA CYS A 241 -27.65 -28.67 -14.46
C CYS A 241 -28.40 -27.34 -14.29
N ARG A 242 -29.61 -27.37 -13.75
CA ARG A 242 -30.42 -26.18 -13.50
C ARG A 242 -29.79 -25.29 -12.41
N LEU A 243 -29.37 -25.86 -11.29
CA LEU A 243 -28.66 -25.13 -10.24
C LEU A 243 -27.38 -24.47 -10.76
N GLN A 244 -26.64 -25.16 -11.62
CA GLN A 244 -25.45 -24.61 -12.25
C GLN A 244 -25.76 -23.42 -13.18
N LEU A 245 -26.85 -23.48 -13.96
CA LEU A 245 -27.31 -22.38 -14.81
C LEU A 245 -27.79 -21.17 -13.99
N ASP A 246 -28.55 -21.41 -12.93
CA ASP A 246 -28.99 -20.35 -12.01
C ASP A 246 -27.78 -19.66 -11.35
N GLY A 247 -26.76 -20.44 -10.99
CA GLY A 247 -25.47 -19.95 -10.50
C GLY A 247 -24.79 -19.02 -11.50
N LEU A 248 -24.70 -19.40 -12.79
CA LEU A 248 -24.13 -18.56 -13.85
C LEU A 248 -24.88 -17.23 -13.99
N GLN A 249 -26.21 -17.25 -13.97
CA GLN A 249 -27.03 -16.03 -14.05
C GLN A 249 -26.76 -15.10 -12.86
N ALA A 250 -26.67 -15.65 -11.65
CA ALA A 250 -26.35 -14.89 -10.45
C ALA A 250 -24.96 -14.24 -10.55
N VAL A 251 -23.96 -14.95 -11.09
CA VAL A 251 -22.62 -14.37 -11.33
C VAL A 251 -22.69 -13.18 -12.28
N THR A 252 -23.35 -13.32 -13.44
CA THR A 252 -23.49 -12.23 -14.41
C THR A 252 -24.15 -11.01 -13.79
N GLN A 253 -25.22 -11.19 -13.02
CA GLN A 253 -25.90 -10.10 -12.32
C GLN A 253 -24.99 -9.41 -11.29
N ILE A 254 -24.17 -10.18 -10.56
CA ILE A 254 -23.18 -9.60 -9.62
C ILE A 254 -22.08 -8.87 -10.38
N MET A 255 -21.67 -9.36 -11.55
CA MET A 255 -20.65 -8.73 -12.38
C MET A 255 -21.11 -7.39 -12.96
N GLU A 256 -22.36 -7.30 -13.40
CA GLU A 256 -22.91 -6.09 -14.02
C GLU A 256 -23.43 -5.05 -13.03
N SER A 257 -23.94 -5.47 -11.86
CA SER A 257 -24.57 -4.55 -10.90
C SER A 257 -23.56 -3.65 -10.18
N SER A 258 -23.95 -2.39 -9.94
CA SER A 258 -23.23 -1.53 -9.01
C SER A 258 -23.56 -1.95 -7.57
N ILE A 259 -22.56 -1.93 -6.69
CA ILE A 259 -22.74 -2.29 -5.28
C ILE A 259 -22.70 -1.00 -4.46
N PRO A 260 -23.84 -0.51 -3.94
CA PRO A 260 -23.84 0.65 -3.06
C PRO A 260 -23.18 0.28 -1.73
N LEU A 261 -22.19 1.06 -1.31
CA LEU A 261 -21.46 0.84 -0.06
C LEU A 261 -22.05 1.71 1.05
N GLU A 262 -22.29 1.09 2.21
CA GLU A 262 -22.81 1.75 3.39
C GLU A 262 -21.71 1.90 4.43
N ARG A 263 -21.77 2.96 5.24
CA ARG A 263 -20.82 3.15 6.34
C ARG A 263 -21.19 2.21 7.49
N THR A 264 -20.20 1.46 7.96
CA THR A 264 -20.34 0.58 9.12
C THR A 264 -19.06 0.53 9.93
N THR A 265 -19.05 -0.27 11.01
CA THR A 265 -17.86 -0.48 11.84
C THR A 265 -17.40 -1.93 11.80
N SER A 266 -16.11 -2.15 12.07
CA SER A 266 -15.54 -3.48 12.18
C SER A 266 -16.25 -4.35 13.23
N ALA A 267 -16.75 -3.78 14.34
CA ALA A 267 -17.48 -4.54 15.36
C ALA A 267 -18.79 -5.12 14.84
N VAL A 268 -19.60 -4.32 14.13
CA VAL A 268 -20.86 -4.80 13.55
C VAL A 268 -20.59 -5.91 12.54
N LEU A 269 -19.53 -5.78 11.75
CA LEU A 269 -19.11 -6.86 10.84
C LEU A 269 -18.72 -8.13 11.61
N MET A 270 -17.93 -8.03 12.69
CA MET A 270 -17.53 -9.20 13.49
C MET A 270 -18.74 -9.91 14.12
N GLU A 271 -19.74 -9.16 14.62
CA GLU A 271 -20.98 -9.73 15.16
C GLU A 271 -21.83 -10.43 14.10
N ALA A 272 -21.77 -9.97 12.84
CA ALA A 272 -22.52 -10.55 11.74
C ALA A 272 -21.86 -11.81 11.14
N LEU A 273 -20.55 -12.02 11.31
CA LEU A 273 -19.80 -13.14 10.71
C LEU A 273 -20.42 -14.53 11.00
N PRO A 274 -20.82 -14.89 12.24
CA PRO A 274 -21.45 -16.19 12.49
C PRO A 274 -22.76 -16.38 11.73
N GLY A 275 -23.53 -15.30 11.55
CA GLY A 275 -24.78 -15.31 10.80
C GLY A 275 -24.57 -15.55 9.30
N MET A 276 -23.50 -14.98 8.74
CA MET A 276 -23.13 -15.14 7.32
C MET A 276 -22.75 -16.59 6.98
N MET A 277 -22.25 -17.37 7.94
CA MET A 277 -21.81 -18.76 7.72
C MET A 277 -22.85 -19.80 8.16
N LYS A 278 -24.03 -19.39 8.63
CA LYS A 278 -25.04 -20.27 9.23
C LYS A 278 -25.46 -21.43 8.35
N ALA A 279 -25.50 -21.22 7.03
CA ALA A 279 -25.85 -22.25 6.05
C ALA A 279 -24.81 -23.40 5.96
N VAL A 280 -23.54 -23.11 6.25
CA VAL A 280 -22.42 -24.05 6.11
C VAL A 280 -22.15 -24.81 7.42
N LEU A 281 -22.52 -24.25 8.58
CA LEU A 281 -22.28 -24.84 9.91
C LEU A 281 -22.69 -26.32 10.03
N PRO A 282 -23.90 -26.76 9.60
CA PRO A 282 -24.33 -28.16 9.75
C PRO A 282 -23.47 -29.15 8.97
N TYR A 283 -22.83 -28.71 7.89
CA TYR A 283 -21.95 -29.54 7.07
C TYR A 283 -20.55 -29.63 7.69
N MET A 284 -20.08 -28.55 8.31
CA MET A 284 -18.81 -28.55 9.04
C MET A 284 -18.83 -29.49 10.23
N GLU A 285 -19.92 -29.53 10.99
CA GLU A 285 -20.11 -30.47 12.11
C GLU A 285 -20.01 -31.93 11.64
N LYS A 286 -20.61 -32.27 10.50
CA LYS A 286 -20.53 -33.63 9.93
C LYS A 286 -19.10 -34.04 9.55
N LYS A 287 -18.26 -33.08 9.12
CA LYS A 287 -16.85 -33.31 8.75
C LYS A 287 -15.88 -33.13 9.94
N GLY A 288 -16.42 -32.81 11.13
CA GLY A 288 -15.66 -32.59 12.36
C GLY A 288 -14.82 -31.31 12.37
N ILE A 289 -15.14 -30.34 11.51
CA ILE A 289 -14.36 -29.11 11.36
C ILE A 289 -14.80 -28.09 12.41
N LYS A 290 -13.84 -27.50 13.13
CA LYS A 290 -14.10 -26.44 14.11
C LYS A 290 -13.87 -25.06 13.49
N LEU A 291 -14.77 -24.12 13.74
CA LEU A 291 -14.63 -22.72 13.35
C LEU A 291 -14.20 -21.86 14.53
N THR A 292 -13.22 -20.99 14.31
CA THR A 292 -12.80 -19.96 15.27
C THR A 292 -12.99 -18.58 14.66
N PHE A 293 -13.59 -17.69 15.45
CA PHE A 293 -13.95 -16.35 15.05
C PHE A 293 -12.93 -15.33 15.58
N PRO A 294 -12.70 -14.23 14.84
CA PRO A 294 -11.79 -13.17 15.26
C PRO A 294 -12.33 -12.40 16.47
N VAL A 295 -11.43 -11.98 17.35
CA VAL A 295 -11.74 -11.07 18.46
C VAL A 295 -10.96 -9.79 18.26
N MET A 296 -11.67 -8.66 18.11
CA MET A 296 -11.06 -7.34 17.96
C MET A 296 -11.39 -6.45 19.15
N LYS A 297 -10.37 -5.77 19.68
CA LYS A 297 -10.52 -4.80 20.78
C LYS A 297 -10.76 -3.36 20.29
N ALA A 298 -10.47 -3.07 19.02
CA ALA A 298 -10.56 -1.74 18.43
C ALA A 298 -11.63 -1.68 17.32
N HIS A 299 -12.32 -0.55 17.24
CA HIS A 299 -13.40 -0.30 16.28
C HIS A 299 -12.89 0.61 15.16
N TYR A 300 -13.09 0.19 13.92
CA TYR A 300 -12.67 0.92 12.72
C TYR A 300 -13.86 1.14 11.79
N ASN A 301 -13.88 2.27 11.10
CA ASN A 301 -14.93 2.60 10.15
C ASN A 301 -14.63 1.96 8.78
N LEU A 302 -15.61 1.28 8.22
CA LEU A 302 -15.54 0.60 6.93
C LEU A 302 -16.68 1.08 6.03
N SER A 303 -16.49 1.00 4.71
CA SER A 303 -17.55 1.22 3.73
C SER A 303 -17.79 -0.10 3.01
N ILE A 304 -18.88 -0.78 3.36
CA ILE A 304 -19.20 -2.10 2.80
C ILE A 304 -20.67 -2.26 2.48
N ASN A 305 -20.98 -3.22 1.62
CA ASN A 305 -22.33 -3.72 1.45
C ASN A 305 -22.48 -5.04 2.22
N PHE A 306 -23.36 -5.07 3.22
CA PHE A 306 -23.51 -6.24 4.10
C PHE A 306 -23.96 -7.51 3.38
N GLU A 307 -24.87 -7.40 2.42
CA GLU A 307 -25.38 -8.56 1.66
C GLU A 307 -24.25 -9.19 0.84
N LYS A 308 -23.47 -8.36 0.13
CA LYS A 308 -22.36 -8.83 -0.69
C LYS A 308 -21.16 -9.28 0.16
N MET A 309 -20.96 -8.69 1.33
CA MET A 309 -19.97 -9.18 2.31
C MET A 309 -20.33 -10.58 2.80
N GLY A 310 -21.61 -10.83 3.12
CA GLY A 310 -22.10 -12.15 3.49
C GLY A 310 -21.85 -13.19 2.42
N LEU A 311 -22.09 -12.83 1.15
CA LEU A 311 -21.79 -13.69 0.02
C LEU A 311 -20.29 -14.06 -0.07
N MET A 312 -19.38 -13.10 0.11
CA MET A 312 -17.94 -13.37 0.06
C MET A 312 -17.50 -14.31 1.19
N VAL A 313 -17.98 -14.05 2.41
CA VAL A 313 -17.68 -14.87 3.59
C VAL A 313 -18.21 -16.29 3.42
N GLU A 314 -19.44 -16.45 2.94
CA GLU A 314 -20.05 -17.74 2.67
C GLU A 314 -19.23 -18.55 1.65
N GLU A 315 -18.86 -17.95 0.52
CA GLU A 315 -18.08 -18.62 -0.54
C GLU A 315 -16.66 -19.01 -0.09
N LEU A 316 -15.97 -18.15 0.66
CA LEU A 316 -14.67 -18.49 1.24
C LEU A 316 -14.79 -19.65 2.24
N THR A 317 -15.89 -19.68 3.00
CA THR A 317 -16.16 -20.74 3.98
C THR A 317 -16.49 -22.07 3.30
N ILE A 318 -17.26 -22.06 2.21
CA ILE A 318 -17.53 -23.25 1.39
C ILE A 318 -16.23 -23.77 0.78
N ASN A 319 -15.39 -22.89 0.22
CA ASN A 319 -14.10 -23.29 -0.32
C ASN A 319 -13.17 -23.87 0.75
N ALA A 320 -13.09 -23.25 1.93
CA ALA A 320 -12.35 -23.80 3.06
C ALA A 320 -12.88 -25.19 3.45
N TYR A 321 -14.21 -25.38 3.56
CA TYR A 321 -14.82 -26.68 3.84
C TYR A 321 -14.45 -27.76 2.82
N LYS A 322 -14.50 -27.44 1.51
CA LYS A 322 -14.18 -28.39 0.43
C LYS A 322 -12.77 -28.95 0.58
N TYR A 323 -11.79 -28.08 0.80
CA TYR A 323 -10.37 -28.46 0.81
C TYR A 323 -9.80 -28.71 2.22
N ALA A 324 -10.59 -28.52 3.28
CA ALA A 324 -10.19 -28.81 4.65
C ALA A 324 -9.95 -30.30 4.88
N GLN A 325 -8.90 -30.61 5.64
CA GLN A 325 -8.69 -31.93 6.22
C GLN A 325 -9.82 -32.29 7.21
N ARG A 326 -10.20 -33.57 7.33
CA ARG A 326 -11.18 -34.00 8.35
C ARG A 326 -10.66 -33.74 9.76
N ASN A 327 -11.55 -33.37 10.69
CA ASN A 327 -11.21 -33.03 12.08
C ASN A 327 -10.19 -31.87 12.23
N SER A 328 -10.15 -30.95 11.28
CA SER A 328 -9.30 -29.75 11.34
C SER A 328 -10.04 -28.53 11.92
N ALA A 329 -9.36 -27.39 11.96
CA ALA A 329 -9.96 -26.11 12.29
C ALA A 329 -9.80 -25.11 11.14
N ILE A 330 -10.86 -24.34 10.89
CA ILE A 330 -10.82 -23.15 10.03
C ILE A 330 -10.77 -21.94 10.95
N ASN A 331 -9.66 -21.21 10.88
CA ASN A 331 -9.42 -20.06 11.75
C ASN A 331 -9.61 -18.76 10.98
N ILE A 332 -10.49 -17.90 11.50
CA ILE A 332 -10.75 -16.58 10.91
C ILE A 332 -10.06 -15.53 11.77
N PHE A 333 -9.21 -14.73 11.15
CA PHE A 333 -8.48 -13.64 11.80
C PHE A 333 -8.93 -12.31 11.23
N ALA A 334 -9.00 -11.29 12.09
CA ALA A 334 -9.25 -9.92 11.67
C ALA A 334 -8.26 -8.99 12.37
N HIS A 335 -7.59 -8.15 11.58
CA HIS A 335 -6.66 -7.16 12.09
C HIS A 335 -6.63 -5.93 11.16
N VAL A 336 -6.04 -4.83 11.64
CA VAL A 336 -5.82 -3.64 10.80
C VAL A 336 -4.32 -3.41 10.69
N SER A 337 -3.85 -3.28 9.45
CA SER A 337 -2.46 -2.98 9.14
C SER A 337 -2.40 -2.06 7.93
N GLU A 338 -1.52 -1.06 7.98
CA GLU A 338 -1.24 -0.12 6.86
C GLU A 338 -2.48 0.60 6.30
N GLY A 339 -3.50 0.85 7.15
CA GLY A 339 -4.74 1.53 6.73
C GLY A 339 -5.76 0.60 6.05
N TYR A 340 -5.50 -0.70 6.02
CA TYR A 340 -6.44 -1.71 5.55
C TYR A 340 -6.93 -2.59 6.71
N PHE A 341 -8.19 -2.97 6.63
CA PHE A 341 -8.82 -3.99 7.44
C PHE A 341 -8.65 -5.34 6.74
N TRP A 342 -7.99 -6.27 7.42
CA TRP A 342 -7.69 -7.60 6.95
C TRP A 342 -8.67 -8.58 7.58
N LEU A 343 -9.29 -9.41 6.74
CA LEU A 343 -10.08 -10.56 7.15
C LEU A 343 -9.49 -11.80 6.48
N SER A 344 -8.83 -12.64 7.26
CA SER A 344 -8.06 -13.79 6.78
C SER A 344 -8.73 -15.10 7.21
N PHE A 345 -8.98 -15.99 6.25
CA PHE A 345 -9.48 -17.34 6.46
C PHE A 345 -8.30 -18.30 6.31
N LYS A 346 -7.94 -18.97 7.40
CA LYS A 346 -6.88 -19.98 7.44
C LYS A 346 -7.50 -21.36 7.50
N ASN A 347 -7.17 -22.17 6.50
CA ASN A 347 -7.62 -23.55 6.42
C ASN A 347 -6.43 -24.51 6.41
N ASP A 348 -6.49 -25.55 7.25
CA ASP A 348 -5.53 -26.65 7.23
C ASP A 348 -5.87 -27.61 6.09
N VAL A 349 -4.91 -27.80 5.17
CA VAL A 349 -5.07 -28.63 3.99
C VAL A 349 -4.21 -29.89 4.07
N PRO A 350 -4.61 -31.00 3.41
CA PRO A 350 -3.75 -32.18 3.28
C PRO A 350 -2.41 -31.86 2.63
N GLN A 351 -1.40 -32.72 2.82
CA GLN A 351 -0.14 -32.58 2.09
C GLN A 351 -0.34 -32.73 0.57
N GLN A 352 0.54 -32.09 -0.20
CA GLN A 352 0.55 -32.21 -1.66
C GLN A 352 0.64 -33.67 -2.11
N PRO A 353 -0.01 -34.04 -3.23
CA PRO A 353 -0.61 -33.17 -4.26
C PRO A 353 -2.09 -32.81 -4.03
N TYR A 354 -2.69 -33.24 -2.91
CA TYR A 354 -4.15 -33.14 -2.70
C TYR A 354 -4.60 -31.90 -1.94
N GLY A 355 -3.66 -31.08 -1.48
CA GLY A 355 -3.93 -29.84 -0.75
C GLY A 355 -2.88 -28.76 -1.06
N GLY A 356 -3.28 -27.51 -0.80
CA GLY A 356 -2.50 -26.32 -1.11
C GLY A 356 -2.75 -25.78 -2.52
N ILE A 357 -2.21 -24.60 -2.76
CA ILE A 357 -2.26 -23.85 -4.00
C ILE A 357 -0.81 -23.50 -4.35
N PRO A 358 -0.19 -24.25 -5.28
CA PRO A 358 1.17 -23.94 -5.70
C PRO A 358 1.27 -22.49 -6.19
N ARG A 359 2.40 -21.82 -5.93
CA ARG A 359 2.60 -20.39 -6.23
C ARG A 359 2.27 -19.98 -7.66
N GLU A 360 2.46 -20.88 -8.63
CA GLU A 360 2.12 -20.66 -10.03
C GLU A 360 0.60 -20.61 -10.31
N TYR A 361 -0.22 -21.22 -9.46
CA TYR A 361 -1.67 -21.29 -9.57
C TYR A 361 -2.41 -20.30 -8.67
N GLU A 362 -1.76 -19.64 -7.70
CA GLU A 362 -2.37 -18.64 -6.80
C GLU A 362 -3.18 -17.57 -7.54
N LYS A 363 -2.73 -17.17 -8.74
CA LYS A 363 -3.45 -16.20 -9.58
C LYS A 363 -4.54 -16.85 -10.42
N LEU A 364 -4.32 -18.08 -10.86
CA LEU A 364 -5.22 -18.80 -11.75
C LEU A 364 -6.48 -19.29 -11.02
N VAL A 365 -6.40 -19.57 -9.71
CA VAL A 365 -7.57 -19.99 -8.91
C VAL A 365 -8.66 -18.95 -8.77
N MET A 366 -8.35 -17.68 -9.05
CA MET A 366 -9.33 -16.59 -9.08
C MET A 366 -9.90 -16.35 -10.49
N GLU A 367 -9.35 -17.01 -11.51
CA GLU A 367 -9.86 -16.92 -12.87
C GLU A 367 -11.16 -17.70 -13.01
N PRO A 368 -12.14 -17.19 -13.78
CA PRO A 368 -13.37 -17.91 -14.06
C PRO A 368 -13.08 -19.32 -14.60
N PHE A 369 -13.87 -20.28 -14.12
CA PHE A 369 -13.86 -21.68 -14.57
C PHE A 369 -12.59 -22.48 -14.24
N PHE A 370 -11.60 -21.90 -13.57
CA PHE A 370 -10.36 -22.60 -13.23
C PHE A 370 -10.53 -23.47 -11.98
N ARG A 371 -10.01 -24.71 -12.03
CA ARG A 371 -10.00 -25.66 -10.90
C ARG A 371 -8.67 -26.43 -10.86
N LEU A 372 -8.09 -26.54 -9.67
CA LEU A 372 -6.86 -27.31 -9.42
C LEU A 372 -7.13 -28.81 -9.28
N LEU A 373 -8.20 -29.18 -8.60
CA LEU A 373 -8.58 -30.56 -8.31
C LEU A 373 -10.09 -30.73 -8.52
N PRO A 374 -10.56 -31.92 -8.95
CA PRO A 374 -11.98 -32.24 -8.95
C PRO A 374 -12.50 -32.20 -7.49
N PRO A 375 -13.62 -31.52 -7.22
CA PRO A 375 -14.10 -31.33 -5.85
C PRO A 375 -14.61 -32.64 -5.22
N ASP A 376 -14.61 -32.66 -3.89
CA ASP A 376 -15.44 -33.59 -3.12
C ASP A 376 -16.92 -33.31 -3.46
N GLU A 377 -17.56 -34.25 -4.17
CA GLU A 377 -18.95 -34.14 -4.66
C GLU A 377 -19.96 -33.93 -3.52
N SER A 378 -19.59 -34.22 -2.27
CA SER A 378 -20.45 -33.97 -1.11
C SER A 378 -20.81 -32.50 -0.90
N ALA A 379 -20.01 -31.57 -1.42
CA ALA A 379 -20.24 -30.13 -1.34
C ALA A 379 -21.11 -29.57 -2.49
N ALA A 380 -21.47 -30.38 -3.49
CA ALA A 380 -22.24 -29.92 -4.64
C ALA A 380 -23.61 -29.30 -4.26
N ARG A 381 -24.19 -29.73 -3.14
CA ARG A 381 -25.50 -29.25 -2.65
C ARG A 381 -25.45 -27.91 -1.94
N ILE A 382 -24.27 -27.44 -1.53
CA ILE A 382 -24.08 -26.15 -0.84
C ILE A 382 -23.40 -25.11 -1.72
N GLU A 383 -22.82 -25.52 -2.85
CA GLU A 383 -22.12 -24.62 -3.76
C GLU A 383 -23.14 -23.76 -4.53
N LYS A 384 -23.12 -22.45 -4.27
CA LYS A 384 -24.02 -21.49 -4.93
C LYS A 384 -23.50 -21.10 -6.31
N PHE A 385 -22.19 -20.98 -6.45
CA PHE A 385 -21.50 -20.70 -7.71
C PHE A 385 -20.73 -21.93 -8.17
N GLY A 386 -21.37 -22.67 -9.06
CA GLY A 386 -20.77 -23.81 -9.74
C GLY A 386 -19.60 -23.45 -10.65
N PHE A 387 -19.05 -24.45 -11.34
CA PHE A 387 -17.96 -24.34 -12.30
C PHE A 387 -16.63 -23.71 -11.83
N GLY A 388 -16.43 -23.44 -10.55
CA GLY A 388 -15.21 -22.74 -10.09
C GLY A 388 -15.31 -21.22 -10.23
N LEU A 389 -16.53 -20.68 -10.22
CA LEU A 389 -16.76 -19.24 -10.28
C LEU A 389 -16.73 -18.56 -8.90
N GLY A 390 -16.80 -19.32 -7.80
CA GLY A 390 -16.88 -18.76 -6.44
C GLY A 390 -15.75 -17.76 -6.12
N LEU A 391 -14.48 -18.12 -6.32
CA LEU A 391 -13.36 -17.21 -6.04
C LEU A 391 -13.31 -16.00 -7.00
N ALA A 392 -13.75 -16.17 -8.26
CA ALA A 392 -13.87 -15.07 -9.21
C ALA A 392 -14.94 -14.06 -8.77
N VAL A 393 -16.05 -14.54 -8.20
CA VAL A 393 -17.09 -13.69 -7.60
C VAL A 393 -16.53 -12.95 -6.39
N VAL A 394 -15.83 -13.65 -5.49
CA VAL A 394 -15.22 -13.03 -4.30
C VAL A 394 -14.28 -11.90 -4.73
N ASP A 395 -13.34 -12.17 -5.64
CA ASP A 395 -12.40 -11.16 -6.12
C ASP A 395 -13.11 -9.94 -6.75
N ASN A 396 -14.15 -10.17 -7.55
CA ASN A 396 -14.92 -9.08 -8.14
C ASN A 396 -15.68 -8.25 -7.09
N VAL A 397 -16.32 -8.90 -6.12
CA VAL A 397 -17.04 -8.20 -5.05
C VAL A 397 -16.07 -7.41 -4.19
N VAL A 398 -14.92 -7.97 -3.80
CA VAL A 398 -13.87 -7.26 -3.05
C VAL A 398 -13.38 -6.04 -3.83
N ARG A 399 -13.17 -6.16 -5.14
CA ARG A 399 -12.80 -5.02 -6.01
C ARG A 399 -13.84 -3.92 -6.01
N LYS A 400 -15.14 -4.26 -6.06
CA LYS A 400 -16.23 -3.27 -5.98
C LYS A 400 -16.35 -2.61 -4.61
N HIS A 401 -15.73 -3.19 -3.57
CA HIS A 401 -15.57 -2.59 -2.25
C HIS A 401 -14.26 -1.78 -2.12
N ASN A 402 -13.57 -1.52 -3.22
CA ASN A 402 -12.23 -0.89 -3.26
C ASN A 402 -11.16 -1.67 -2.47
N GLY A 403 -11.38 -2.97 -2.29
CA GLY A 403 -10.47 -3.85 -1.57
C GLY A 403 -9.51 -4.63 -2.48
N VAL A 404 -8.76 -5.53 -1.86
CA VAL A 404 -7.89 -6.50 -2.53
C VAL A 404 -8.14 -7.89 -1.95
N PHE A 405 -8.27 -8.90 -2.81
CA PHE A 405 -8.36 -10.30 -2.40
C PHE A 405 -7.02 -11.00 -2.71
N LEU A 406 -6.53 -11.79 -1.75
CA LEU A 406 -5.31 -12.58 -1.88
C LEU A 406 -5.58 -14.01 -1.44
N ILE A 407 -4.96 -14.98 -2.12
CA ILE A 407 -4.99 -16.38 -1.71
C ILE A 407 -3.62 -17.02 -1.95
N HIS A 408 -3.07 -17.68 -0.93
CA HIS A 408 -1.72 -18.25 -1.00
C HIS A 408 -1.51 -19.38 0.01
N ASP A 409 -0.47 -20.19 -0.24
CA ASP A 409 -0.01 -21.20 0.71
C ASP A 409 0.82 -20.58 1.83
N ALA A 410 0.55 -21.01 3.06
CA ALA A 410 1.28 -20.63 4.26
C ALA A 410 1.72 -21.87 5.04
N GLN A 411 2.84 -21.75 5.75
CA GLN A 411 3.31 -22.78 6.67
C GLN A 411 2.97 -22.36 8.10
N ASP A 412 2.20 -23.20 8.78
CA ASP A 412 1.88 -22.99 10.18
C ASP A 412 2.95 -23.61 11.08
N HIS A 413 3.66 -22.76 11.81
CA HIS A 413 4.69 -23.12 12.78
C HIS A 413 4.18 -23.12 14.24
N THR A 414 2.87 -22.93 14.46
CA THR A 414 2.32 -22.84 15.83
C THR A 414 2.18 -24.20 16.53
N GLY A 415 2.32 -25.31 15.79
CA GLY A 415 2.29 -26.69 16.32
C GLY A 415 3.67 -27.38 16.34
N LYS A 416 3.71 -28.63 16.82
CA LYS A 416 4.93 -29.47 16.83
C LYS A 416 5.40 -29.88 15.42
N ASP A 417 4.48 -29.94 14.47
CA ASP A 417 4.74 -30.26 13.06
C ASP A 417 4.34 -29.06 12.19
N VAL A 418 5.16 -28.75 11.18
CA VAL A 418 4.84 -27.72 10.18
C VAL A 418 3.69 -28.22 9.30
N LYS A 419 2.57 -27.52 9.34
CA LYS A 419 1.39 -27.85 8.52
C LYS A 419 1.27 -26.91 7.34
N LEU A 420 0.89 -27.46 6.19
CA LEU A 420 0.52 -26.67 5.03
C LEU A 420 -0.89 -26.12 5.26
N CYS A 421 -1.05 -24.82 5.14
CA CYS A 421 -2.32 -24.13 5.28
C CYS A 421 -2.54 -23.25 4.05
N VAL A 422 -3.80 -23.04 3.68
CA VAL A 422 -4.18 -22.02 2.69
C VAL A 422 -4.73 -20.83 3.45
N LEU A 423 -4.21 -19.64 3.12
CA LEU A 423 -4.72 -18.36 3.59
C LEU A 423 -5.47 -17.67 2.46
N ALA A 424 -6.75 -17.33 2.70
CA ALA A 424 -7.54 -16.48 1.85
C ALA A 424 -7.84 -15.17 2.59
N GLU A 425 -7.41 -14.03 2.05
CA GLU A 425 -7.40 -12.75 2.75
C GLU A 425 -8.15 -11.68 1.96
N ILE A 426 -9.08 -11.02 2.64
CA ILE A 426 -9.80 -9.85 2.13
C ILE A 426 -9.23 -8.61 2.82
N LEU A 427 -8.75 -7.66 2.02
CA LEU A 427 -8.26 -6.37 2.48
C LEU A 427 -9.27 -5.29 2.08
N LEU A 428 -9.82 -4.57 3.05
CA LEU A 428 -10.75 -3.47 2.83
C LEU A 428 -10.16 -2.15 3.33
N PRO A 429 -10.27 -1.04 2.60
CA PRO A 429 -9.74 0.24 3.04
C PRO A 429 -10.49 0.74 4.29
N VAL A 430 -9.74 1.17 5.30
CA VAL A 430 -10.32 1.81 6.50
C VAL A 430 -10.60 3.28 6.19
N ILE A 431 -11.78 3.77 6.59
CA ILE A 431 -12.11 5.18 6.47
C ILE A 431 -11.47 5.92 7.66
N ILE A 432 -10.49 6.76 7.37
CA ILE A 432 -9.92 7.70 8.34
C ILE A 432 -10.94 8.84 8.47
N ALA A 433 -11.48 9.02 9.68
CA ALA A 433 -12.42 10.09 10.01
C ALA A 433 -11.73 11.45 10.08
#